data_AF-S0J3A3-F1
#
_entry.id   AF-S0J3A3-F1
#
_cell.length_a   1.000
_cell.length_b   1.000
_cell.length_c   1.000
_cell.angle_alpha   90.00
_cell.angle_beta   90.00
_cell.angle_gamma   90.00
#
_symmetry.space_group_name_H-M   'P 1'
#
loop_
_entity.id
_entity.type
_entity.pdbx_description
1 polymer ?
#
loop_
_entity_poly.entity_id
_entity_poly.type
_entity_poly.pdbx_seq_one_letter_code
_entity_poly.pdbx_strand_id
1 'polypeptide(L)'
;MATILDKYREKQSIIQSQISENSLPPEELLQMQELNYRVCVLETFQAFCKSAPITMDTRVMGYHFQLVDAYVRFILTERRFGLKTDAEGKKKQETALTSFESVVQDGRKRFSSFAASTQEQYKSCISQYINTILPVWMQYRNTYNNINL
;
A
#
# COMPACT_ATOMS: atom_id res chain seq x y z
N MET A 1 7.00 -14.77 -13.30
CA MET A 1 5.57 -14.46 -13.15
C MET A 1 5.48 -12.97 -12.80
N ALA A 2 4.73 -12.18 -13.57
CA ALA A 2 4.67 -10.72 -13.37
C ALA A 2 3.98 -10.39 -12.03
N THR A 3 4.57 -9.48 -11.25
CA THR A 3 3.96 -8.97 -10.03
C THR A 3 2.85 -7.97 -10.36
N ILE A 4 2.00 -7.65 -9.37
CA ILE A 4 0.98 -6.60 -9.52
C ILE A 4 1.61 -5.24 -9.85
N LEU A 5 2.80 -4.96 -9.30
CA LEU A 5 3.54 -3.73 -9.56
C LEU A 5 4.04 -3.67 -11.00
N ASP A 6 4.48 -4.80 -11.56
CA ASP A 6 4.91 -4.87 -12.97
C ASP A 6 3.74 -4.55 -13.90
N LYS A 7 2.55 -5.13 -13.63
CA LYS A 7 1.32 -4.83 -14.38
C LYS A 7 0.91 -3.36 -14.26
N TYR A 8 1.04 -2.77 -13.07
CA TYR A 8 0.74 -1.36 -12.89
C TYR A 8 1.71 -0.44 -13.63
N ARG A 9 3.01 -0.77 -13.65
CA ARG A 9 4.01 -0.01 -14.41
C ARG A 9 3.79 -0.10 -15.91
N GLU A 10 3.41 -1.28 -16.42
CA GLU A 10 3.04 -1.46 -17.83
C GLU A 10 1.85 -0.56 -18.21
N LYS A 11 0.76 -0.60 -17.43
CA LYS A 11 -0.40 0.27 -17.63
C LYS A 11 -0.04 1.76 -17.52
N GLN A 12 0.86 2.11 -16.61
CA GLN A 12 1.33 3.50 -16.42
C GLN A 12 2.11 3.98 -17.64
N SER A 13 2.94 3.11 -18.24
CA SER A 13 3.66 3.41 -19.48
C SER A 13 2.70 3.66 -20.65
N ILE A 14 1.61 2.90 -20.76
CA ILE A 14 0.58 3.10 -21.79
C ILE A 14 -0.06 4.47 -21.64
N ILE A 15 -0.51 4.81 -20.42
CA ILE A 15 -1.13 6.11 -20.13
C ILE A 15 -0.15 7.26 -20.40
N GLN A 16 1.13 7.10 -20.05
CA GLN A 16 2.14 8.11 -20.33
C GLN A 16 2.36 8.34 -21.83
N SER A 17 2.28 7.29 -22.66
CA SER A 17 2.31 7.41 -24.12
C SER A 17 1.11 8.24 -24.61
N GLN A 18 -0.10 7.90 -24.16
CA GLN A 18 -1.32 8.62 -24.54
C GLN A 18 -1.27 10.10 -24.14
N ILE A 19 -0.72 10.42 -22.96
CA ILE A 19 -0.51 11.82 -22.53
C ILE A 19 0.45 12.53 -23.49
N SER A 20 1.57 11.90 -23.85
CA SER A 20 2.55 12.50 -24.76
C SER A 20 2.00 12.74 -26.17
N GLU A 21 1.04 11.93 -26.58
CA GLU A 21 0.31 12.03 -27.84
C GLU A 21 -0.91 12.96 -27.77
N ASN A 22 -1.21 13.53 -26.60
CA ASN A 22 -2.44 14.30 -26.33
C ASN A 22 -3.74 13.51 -26.63
N SER A 23 -3.70 12.19 -26.43
CA SER A 23 -4.79 11.27 -26.77
C SER A 23 -5.49 10.64 -25.55
N LEU A 24 -5.04 10.94 -24.32
CA LEU A 24 -5.67 10.42 -23.09
C LEU A 24 -7.07 11.04 -22.88
N PRO A 25 -8.15 10.24 -22.83
CA PRO A 25 -9.49 10.74 -22.55
C PRO A 25 -9.61 11.28 -21.11
N PRO A 26 -10.34 12.39 -20.86
CA PRO A 26 -10.58 12.91 -19.51
C PRO A 26 -11.20 11.89 -18.54
N GLU A 27 -12.01 10.96 -19.04
CA GLU A 27 -12.65 9.90 -18.25
C GLU A 27 -11.64 8.91 -17.65
N GLU A 28 -10.45 8.81 -18.23
CA GLU A 28 -9.37 7.94 -17.74
C GLU A 28 -8.49 8.60 -16.66
N LEU A 29 -8.61 9.93 -16.46
CA LEU A 29 -7.77 10.67 -15.50
C LEU A 29 -7.91 10.16 -14.06
N LEU A 30 -9.11 9.70 -13.68
CA LEU A 30 -9.33 9.09 -12.37
C LEU A 30 -8.53 7.79 -12.21
N GLN A 31 -8.51 6.95 -13.25
CA GLN A 31 -7.75 5.71 -13.24
C GLN A 31 -6.24 5.97 -13.26
N MET A 32 -5.78 6.92 -14.07
CA MET A 32 -4.39 7.37 -14.08
C MET A 32 -3.95 7.82 -12.69
N GLN A 33 -4.72 8.71 -12.05
CA GLN A 33 -4.37 9.23 -10.73
C GLN A 33 -4.33 8.12 -9.67
N GLU A 34 -5.25 7.16 -9.71
CA GLU A 34 -5.26 6.00 -8.82
C GLU A 34 -4.07 5.07 -9.09
N LEU A 35 -3.74 4.83 -10.35
CA LEU A 35 -2.61 4.00 -10.75
C LEU A 35 -1.28 4.56 -10.23
N ASN A 36 -1.04 5.86 -10.44
CA ASN A 36 0.16 6.54 -9.97
C ASN A 36 0.32 6.44 -8.45
N TYR A 37 -0.78 6.61 -7.71
CA TYR A 37 -0.78 6.45 -6.26
C TYR A 37 -0.47 5.01 -5.83
N ARG A 38 -1.06 4.02 -6.51
CA ARG A 38 -0.81 2.61 -6.22
C ARG A 38 0.64 2.21 -6.45
N VAL A 39 1.21 2.63 -7.56
CA VAL A 39 2.65 2.43 -7.86
C VAL A 39 3.51 3.04 -6.75
N CYS A 40 3.27 4.31 -6.40
CA CYS A 40 4.03 5.00 -5.36
C CYS A 40 3.99 4.27 -4.00
N VAL A 41 2.81 3.85 -3.55
CA VAL A 41 2.66 3.11 -2.29
C VAL A 41 3.39 1.77 -2.33
N LEU A 42 3.20 0.98 -3.40
CA LEU A 42 3.82 -0.33 -3.54
C LEU A 42 5.35 -0.24 -3.63
N GLU A 43 5.88 0.73 -4.37
CA GLU A 43 7.32 0.97 -4.48
C GLU A 43 7.92 1.39 -3.14
N THR A 44 7.22 2.26 -2.40
CA THR A 44 7.69 2.72 -1.08
C THR A 44 7.75 1.56 -0.09
N PHE A 45 6.70 0.73 -0.02
CA PHE A 45 6.72 -0.45 0.85
C PHE A 45 7.74 -1.50 0.40
N GLN A 46 7.93 -1.69 -0.91
CA GLN A 46 8.99 -2.56 -1.42
C GLN A 46 10.37 -2.04 -1.01
N ALA A 47 10.59 -0.73 -1.05
CA ALA A 47 11.82 -0.11 -0.60
C ALA A 47 12.05 -0.38 0.89
N PHE A 48 11.03 -0.19 1.76
CA PHE A 48 11.12 -0.53 3.17
C PHE A 48 11.48 -1.99 3.43
N CYS A 49 10.87 -2.95 2.72
CA CYS A 49 11.25 -4.36 2.84
C CYS A 49 12.72 -4.60 2.47
N LYS A 50 13.20 -3.99 1.39
CA LYS A 50 14.57 -4.15 0.89
C LYS A 50 15.59 -3.49 1.83
N SER A 51 15.30 -2.31 2.34
CA SER A 51 16.15 -1.51 3.22
C SER A 51 16.05 -1.87 4.70
N ALA A 52 15.14 -2.77 5.08
CA ALA A 52 15.00 -3.18 6.47
C ALA A 52 16.35 -3.66 7.04
N PRO A 53 16.78 -3.10 8.18
CA PRO A 53 18.09 -3.38 8.76
C PRO A 53 18.21 -4.85 9.21
N ILE A 54 19.40 -5.40 9.02
CA ILE A 54 19.85 -6.67 9.62
C ILE A 54 20.72 -6.28 10.81
N THR A 55 20.15 -6.34 12.01
CA THR A 55 20.77 -5.81 13.22
C THR A 55 20.07 -6.39 14.45
N MET A 56 20.65 -6.21 15.64
CA MET A 56 19.97 -6.40 16.93
C MET A 56 19.84 -5.08 17.71
N ASP A 57 20.28 -3.95 17.14
CA ASP A 57 20.11 -2.63 17.78
C ASP A 57 18.65 -2.19 17.69
N THR A 58 17.97 -2.19 18.84
CA THR A 58 16.56 -1.83 18.98
C THR A 58 16.27 -0.39 18.56
N ARG A 59 17.25 0.52 18.63
CA ARG A 59 17.08 1.91 18.19
C ARG A 59 16.98 2.00 16.67
N VAL A 60 17.81 1.22 15.97
CA VAL A 60 17.83 1.17 14.50
C VAL A 60 16.54 0.51 13.98
N MET A 61 16.12 -0.59 14.60
CA MET A 61 14.83 -1.23 14.30
C MET A 61 13.65 -0.29 14.57
N GLY A 62 13.69 0.40 15.71
CA GLY A 62 12.65 1.34 16.13
C GLY A 62 12.48 2.48 15.14
N TYR A 63 13.59 3.10 14.70
CA TYR A 63 13.56 4.15 13.69
C TYR A 63 12.97 3.66 12.36
N HIS A 64 13.43 2.51 11.85
CA HIS A 64 12.88 1.94 10.63
C HIS A 64 11.38 1.63 10.77
N PHE A 65 10.96 1.06 11.90
CA PHE A 65 9.56 0.77 12.17
C PHE A 65 8.70 2.04 12.21
N GLN A 66 9.21 3.13 12.81
CA GLN A 66 8.50 4.42 12.84
C GLN A 66 8.24 4.97 11.44
N LEU A 67 9.19 4.82 10.51
CA LEU A 67 8.99 5.23 9.11
C LEU A 67 7.91 4.38 8.43
N VAL A 68 7.98 3.06 8.60
CA VAL A 68 6.95 2.13 8.07
C VAL A 68 5.58 2.48 8.65
N ASP A 69 5.47 2.62 9.98
CA ASP A 69 4.21 2.92 10.66
C ASP A 69 3.64 4.29 10.28
N ALA A 70 4.50 5.30 10.08
CA ALA A 70 4.07 6.59 9.56
C ALA A 70 3.43 6.46 8.18
N TYR A 71 4.06 5.69 7.28
CA TYR A 71 3.52 5.46 5.95
C TYR A 71 2.22 4.64 5.99
N VAL A 72 2.11 3.66 6.89
CA VAL A 72 0.87 2.93 7.16
C VAL A 72 -0.25 3.88 7.62
N ARG A 73 0.04 4.86 8.48
CA ARG A 73 -0.94 5.89 8.86
C ARG A 73 -1.41 6.70 7.66
N PHE A 74 -0.50 7.10 6.77
CA PHE A 74 -0.86 7.89 5.59
C PHE A 74 -1.86 7.15 4.70
N ILE A 75 -1.66 5.85 4.49
CA ILE A 75 -2.57 5.03 3.67
C ILE A 75 -3.88 4.65 4.40
N LEU A 76 -3.95 4.79 5.73
CA LEU A 76 -5.20 4.65 6.49
C LEU A 76 -6.06 5.91 6.44
N THR A 77 -5.42 7.10 6.47
CA THR A 77 -6.09 8.41 6.45
C THR A 77 -6.09 9.03 5.05
N GLU A 78 -5.96 8.20 4.03
CA GLU A 78 -5.76 8.61 2.65
C GLU A 78 -7.01 9.24 2.00
N ARG A 79 -6.82 9.71 0.76
CA ARG A 79 -7.88 10.24 -0.07
C ARG A 79 -8.99 9.21 -0.32
N ARG A 80 -10.23 9.56 0.06
CA ARG A 80 -11.46 8.83 -0.25
C ARG A 80 -12.10 9.36 -1.52
N PHE A 81 -11.31 9.38 -2.60
CA PHE A 81 -11.71 9.92 -3.89
C PHE A 81 -12.00 8.77 -4.86
N GLY A 82 -13.19 8.79 -5.46
CA GLY A 82 -13.66 7.78 -6.41
C GLY A 82 -15.07 8.11 -6.89
N LEU A 83 -15.64 7.24 -7.73
CA LEU A 83 -17.00 7.42 -8.22
C LEU A 83 -18.01 7.41 -7.07
N LYS A 84 -19.06 8.23 -7.18
CA LYS A 84 -20.16 8.21 -6.21
C LYS A 84 -20.78 6.81 -6.22
N THR A 85 -21.00 6.28 -5.03
CA THR A 85 -21.61 4.97 -4.82
C THR A 85 -22.86 5.08 -3.95
N ASP A 86 -23.71 4.08 -4.04
CA ASP A 86 -24.95 3.98 -3.28
C ASP A 86 -24.71 3.59 -1.81
N ALA A 87 -25.80 3.38 -1.06
CA ALA A 87 -25.70 2.98 0.35
C ALA A 87 -24.97 1.64 0.54
N GLU A 88 -25.14 0.70 -0.40
CA GLU A 88 -24.47 -0.60 -0.34
C GLU A 88 -22.97 -0.45 -0.58
N GLY A 89 -22.56 0.35 -1.56
CA GLY A 89 -21.17 0.64 -1.84
C GLY A 89 -20.47 1.39 -0.71
N LYS A 90 -21.16 2.34 -0.04
CA LYS A 90 -20.62 3.00 1.17
C LYS A 90 -20.38 1.99 2.29
N LYS A 91 -21.33 1.08 2.52
CA LYS A 91 -21.17 -0.01 3.50
C LYS A 91 -19.99 -0.93 3.16
N LYS A 92 -19.77 -1.22 1.87
CA LYS A 92 -18.59 -1.98 1.40
C LYS A 92 -17.28 -1.23 1.69
N GLN A 93 -17.23 0.07 1.44
CA GLN A 93 -16.07 0.92 1.75
C GLN A 93 -15.75 0.94 3.25
N GLU A 94 -16.76 1.12 4.11
CA GLU A 94 -16.62 1.12 5.57
C GLU A 94 -16.15 -0.24 6.10
N THR A 95 -16.72 -1.33 5.56
CA THR A 95 -16.32 -2.70 5.92
C THR A 95 -14.87 -2.96 5.54
N ALA A 96 -14.46 -2.61 4.32
CA ALA A 96 -13.09 -2.79 3.87
C ALA A 96 -12.09 -1.93 4.67
N LEU A 97 -12.46 -0.70 5.04
CA LEU A 97 -11.65 0.14 5.92
C LEU A 97 -11.49 -0.51 7.30
N THR A 98 -12.57 -1.00 7.89
CA THR A 98 -12.56 -1.65 9.22
C THR A 98 -11.66 -2.89 9.21
N SER A 99 -11.76 -3.72 8.16
CA SER A 99 -10.86 -4.86 7.96
C SER A 99 -9.41 -4.42 7.85
N PHE A 100 -9.14 -3.36 7.09
CA PHE A 100 -7.78 -2.83 6.92
C PHE A 100 -7.20 -2.30 8.25
N GLU A 101 -7.98 -1.52 8.99
CA GLU A 101 -7.61 -1.02 10.33
C GLU A 101 -7.27 -2.17 11.29
N SER A 102 -8.10 -3.21 11.32
CA SER A 102 -7.88 -4.39 12.17
C SER A 102 -6.52 -5.05 11.90
N VAL A 103 -6.22 -5.31 10.63
CA VAL A 103 -4.94 -5.93 10.22
C VAL A 103 -3.74 -5.04 10.56
N VAL A 104 -3.88 -3.71 10.41
CA VAL A 104 -2.84 -2.76 10.82
C VAL A 104 -2.61 -2.82 12.33
N GLN A 105 -3.67 -2.81 13.14
CA GLN A 105 -3.56 -2.84 14.60
C GLN A 105 -2.94 -4.14 15.11
N ASP A 106 -3.29 -5.28 14.52
CA ASP A 106 -2.70 -6.57 14.88
C ASP A 106 -1.20 -6.61 14.56
N GLY A 107 -0.79 -6.02 13.45
CA GLY A 107 0.63 -5.83 13.14
C GLY A 107 1.34 -4.92 14.13
N ARG A 108 0.78 -3.76 14.46
CA ARG A 108 1.34 -2.82 15.45
C ARG A 108 1.56 -3.45 16.82
N LYS A 109 0.61 -4.26 17.29
CA LYS A 109 0.73 -4.99 18.55
C LYS A 109 1.98 -5.87 18.57
N ARG A 110 2.28 -6.58 17.47
CA ARG A 110 3.49 -7.42 17.34
C ARG A 110 4.79 -6.62 17.48
N PHE A 111 4.78 -5.34 17.08
CA PHE A 111 5.97 -4.48 17.16
C PHE A 111 6.07 -3.65 18.44
N SER A 112 5.01 -3.57 19.25
CA SER A 112 4.95 -2.76 20.49
C SER A 112 6.00 -3.17 21.54
N SER A 113 6.37 -4.45 21.59
CA SER A 113 7.39 -5.01 22.48
C SER A 113 8.38 -5.90 21.71
N PHE A 114 8.70 -5.51 20.47
CA PHE A 114 9.53 -6.33 19.59
C PHE A 114 10.93 -6.55 20.17
N ALA A 115 11.31 -7.82 20.30
CA ALA A 115 12.66 -8.24 20.64
C ALA A 115 13.12 -9.30 19.64
N ALA A 116 14.20 -9.00 18.91
CA ALA A 116 14.77 -9.93 17.96
C ALA A 116 15.71 -10.92 18.67
N SER A 117 15.57 -12.20 18.34
CA SER A 117 16.47 -13.29 18.71
C SER A 117 17.63 -13.48 17.73
N THR A 118 17.50 -12.98 16.49
CA THR A 118 18.57 -12.96 15.48
C THR A 118 18.59 -11.64 14.72
N GLN A 119 19.69 -11.34 14.02
CA GLN A 119 19.83 -10.08 13.28
C GLN A 119 18.83 -9.95 12.12
N GLU A 120 18.43 -11.08 11.53
CA GLU A 120 17.54 -11.16 10.36
C GLU A 120 16.06 -11.12 10.74
N GLN A 121 15.73 -11.42 12.01
CA GLN A 121 14.35 -11.59 12.44
C GLN A 121 13.53 -10.33 12.23
N TYR A 122 14.09 -9.15 12.52
CA TYR A 122 13.39 -7.88 12.28
C TYR A 122 12.99 -7.73 10.80
N LYS A 123 13.94 -7.92 9.88
CA LYS A 123 13.71 -7.82 8.44
C LYS A 123 12.64 -8.79 7.96
N SER A 124 12.68 -10.03 8.44
CA SER A 124 11.68 -11.05 8.12
C SER A 124 10.28 -10.63 8.62
N CYS A 125 10.16 -10.26 9.89
CA CYS A 125 8.89 -9.88 10.51
C CYS A 125 8.29 -8.61 9.88
N ILE A 126 9.08 -7.57 9.63
CA ILE A 126 8.57 -6.33 9.04
C ILE A 126 8.14 -6.53 7.59
N SER A 127 8.87 -7.34 6.83
CA SER A 127 8.49 -7.68 5.46
C SER A 127 7.20 -8.50 5.44
N GLN A 128 7.03 -9.44 6.38
CA GLN A 128 5.79 -10.21 6.51
C GLN A 128 4.61 -9.31 6.88
N TYR A 129 4.79 -8.34 7.77
CA TYR A 129 3.77 -7.37 8.12
C TYR A 129 3.34 -6.55 6.90
N ILE A 130 4.30 -5.99 6.17
CA ILE A 130 4.05 -5.23 4.92
C ILE A 130 3.30 -6.09 3.90
N ASN A 131 3.74 -7.33 3.68
CA ASN A 131 3.09 -8.27 2.74
C ASN A 131 1.69 -8.69 3.19
N THR A 132 1.34 -8.52 4.46
CA THR A 132 0.01 -8.79 5.00
C THR A 132 -0.92 -7.57 4.82
N ILE A 133 -0.43 -6.36 5.02
CA ILE A 133 -1.24 -5.13 4.89
C ILE A 133 -1.53 -4.78 3.43
N LEU A 134 -0.57 -4.99 2.51
CA LEU A 134 -0.68 -4.52 1.13
C LEU A 134 -1.89 -5.11 0.39
N PRO A 135 -2.18 -6.42 0.45
CA PRO A 135 -3.36 -6.98 -0.19
C PRO A 135 -4.67 -6.42 0.37
N VAL A 136 -4.75 -6.18 1.67
CA VAL A 136 -5.96 -5.66 2.34
C VAL A 136 -6.17 -4.19 1.99
N TRP A 137 -5.10 -3.40 1.97
CA TRP A 137 -5.13 -2.03 1.46
C TRP A 137 -5.57 -1.99 0.00
N MET A 138 -5.07 -2.88 -0.85
CA MET A 138 -5.50 -2.98 -2.25
C MET A 138 -7.00 -3.30 -2.37
N GLN A 139 -7.52 -4.20 -1.55
CA GLN A 139 -8.96 -4.50 -1.50
C GLN A 139 -9.77 -3.27 -1.08
N TYR A 140 -9.30 -2.54 -0.07
CA TYR A 140 -9.89 -1.26 0.34
C TYR A 140 -9.91 -0.26 -0.82
N ARG A 141 -8.78 -0.05 -1.52
CA ARG A 141 -8.72 0.85 -2.68
C ARG A 141 -9.67 0.45 -3.81
N ASN A 142 -9.84 -0.84 -4.06
CA ASN A 142 -10.75 -1.34 -5.10
C ASN A 142 -12.22 -1.00 -4.82
N THR A 143 -12.60 -0.69 -3.57
CA THR A 143 -13.94 -0.20 -3.24
C THR A 143 -14.21 1.25 -3.68
N TYR A 144 -13.16 2.02 -3.96
CA TYR A 144 -13.27 3.38 -4.50
C TYR A 144 -13.06 3.42 -6.00
N ASN A 145 -11.97 2.80 -6.47
CA ASN A 145 -11.59 2.78 -7.88
C ASN A 145 -10.98 1.42 -8.19
N ASN A 146 -11.71 0.57 -8.92
CA ASN A 146 -11.14 -0.69 -9.37
C ASN A 146 -10.33 -0.46 -10.65
N ILE A 147 -9.06 -0.87 -10.66
CA ILE A 147 -8.22 -0.82 -11.86
C ILE A 147 -8.31 -2.17 -12.55
N ASN A 148 -8.88 -2.19 -13.75
CA ASN A 148 -8.82 -3.35 -14.63
C ASN A 148 -7.39 -3.46 -15.20
N LEU A 149 -6.72 -4.56 -14.86
CA LEU A 149 -5.38 -4.91 -15.31
C LEU A 149 -5.43 -5.97 -16.40
#